data_AF-A0A843JRD3-F1
#
_entry.id   AF-A0A843JRD3-F1
#
_cell.length_a   1.000
_cell.length_b   1.000
_cell.length_c   1.000
_cell.angle_alpha   90.00
_cell.angle_beta   90.00
_cell.angle_gamma   90.00
#
_symmetry.space_group_name_H-M   'P 1'
#
loop_
_entity.id
_entity.type
_entity.pdbx_description
1 polymer ?
#
loop_
_entity_poly.entity_id
_entity_poly.type
_entity_poly.pdbx_seq_one_letter_code
_entity_poly.pdbx_strand_id
1 'polypeptide(L)'
;MKEASITVRISPEFKQKCDSLFNQLGMNTSAAISIFLHQAVRDQSMPFTPSLRTVDQDGIASKLPVVGRFDLSGNTILPSELDNPEDDVYEQLL
;
A
#
# COMPACT_ATOMS: atom_id res chain seq x y z
N MET A 1 11.91 -31.60 -24.11
CA MET A 1 11.33 -30.35 -23.55
C MET A 1 12.10 -29.20 -24.19
N LYS A 2 11.43 -28.16 -24.71
CA LYS A 2 12.13 -26.98 -25.24
C LYS A 2 12.55 -26.13 -24.04
N GLU A 3 13.82 -26.18 -23.70
CA GLU A 3 14.41 -25.29 -22.70
C GLU A 3 14.84 -23.99 -23.39
N ALA A 4 14.44 -22.86 -22.82
CA ALA A 4 14.86 -21.53 -23.26
C ALA A 4 15.69 -20.91 -22.14
N SER A 5 16.92 -20.51 -22.44
CA SER A 5 17.79 -19.79 -21.51
C SER A 5 17.61 -18.29 -21.69
N ILE A 6 17.50 -17.57 -20.57
CA ILE A 6 17.39 -16.11 -20.55
C ILE A 6 18.61 -15.58 -19.80
N THR A 7 19.37 -14.68 -20.45
CA THR A 7 20.50 -13.99 -19.82
C THR A 7 20.09 -12.56 -19.49
N VAL A 8 20.02 -12.23 -18.21
CA VAL A 8 19.71 -10.88 -17.72
C VAL A 8 21.00 -10.23 -17.21
N ARG A 9 21.28 -9.00 -17.64
CA ARG A 9 22.40 -8.21 -17.12
C ARG A 9 21.90 -7.30 -16.01
N ILE A 10 22.46 -7.47 -14.81
CA ILE A 10 22.18 -6.65 -13.64
C ILE A 10 23.49 -6.20 -13.01
N SER A 11 23.45 -5.11 -12.23
CA SER A 11 24.63 -4.68 -11.47
C SER A 11 24.94 -5.68 -10.35
N PRO A 12 26.23 -5.88 -9.99
CA PRO A 12 26.62 -6.84 -8.97
C PRO A 12 26.02 -6.53 -7.59
N GLU A 13 25.91 -5.24 -7.25
CA GLU A 13 25.29 -4.79 -6.00
C GLU A 13 23.79 -5.12 -5.96
N PHE A 14 23.08 -4.93 -7.08
CA PHE A 14 21.66 -5.26 -7.17
C PHE A 14 21.44 -6.77 -7.06
N LYS A 15 22.31 -7.58 -7.68
CA LYS A 15 22.28 -9.04 -7.54
C LYS A 15 22.37 -9.46 -6.07
N GLN A 16 23.31 -8.90 -5.31
CA GLN A 16 23.47 -9.22 -3.89
C GLN A 16 22.22 -8.85 -3.08
N LYS A 17 21.59 -7.71 -3.37
CA LYS A 17 20.32 -7.31 -2.73
C LYS A 17 19.20 -8.30 -3.05
N CYS A 18 19.05 -8.69 -4.31
CA CYS A 18 18.06 -9.70 -4.72
C CYS A 18 18.31 -11.04 -4.02
N ASP A 19 19.53 -11.55 -4.05
CA ASP A 19 19.87 -12.83 -3.42
C ASP A 19 19.58 -12.80 -1.92
N SER A 20 19.94 -11.72 -1.21
CA SER A 20 19.64 -11.57 0.21
C SER A 20 18.13 -11.53 0.50
N LEU A 21 17.35 -10.79 -0.30
CA LEU A 21 15.90 -10.68 -0.16
C LEU A 21 15.21 -12.03 -0.40
N PHE A 22 15.52 -12.69 -1.52
CA PHE A 22 14.88 -13.95 -1.89
C PHE A 22 15.29 -15.10 -0.96
N ASN A 23 16.54 -15.11 -0.48
CA ASN A 23 16.97 -16.07 0.54
C ASN A 23 16.18 -15.93 1.84
N GLN A 24 15.85 -14.70 2.28
CA GLN A 24 14.99 -14.49 3.44
C GLN A 24 13.57 -15.00 3.21
N LEU A 25 13.10 -14.97 1.96
CA LEU A 25 11.82 -15.55 1.53
C LEU A 25 11.88 -17.07 1.30
N GLY A 26 13.06 -17.70 1.48
CA GLY A 26 13.26 -19.14 1.29
C GLY A 26 13.37 -19.59 -0.17
N MET A 27 13.74 -18.69 -1.09
CA MET A 27 13.86 -19.01 -2.51
C MET A 27 15.11 -18.40 -3.16
N ASN A 28 15.55 -18.96 -4.29
CA ASN A 28 16.62 -18.37 -5.10
C ASN A 28 16.06 -17.32 -6.07
N THR A 29 16.86 -16.33 -6.43
CA THR A 29 16.58 -15.31 -7.45
C THR A 29 16.09 -15.93 -8.76
N SER A 30 16.68 -17.05 -9.21
CA SER A 30 16.21 -17.74 -10.42
C SER A 30 14.80 -18.29 -10.29
N ALA A 31 14.43 -18.84 -9.13
CA ALA A 31 13.08 -19.33 -8.89
C ALA A 31 12.06 -18.18 -8.84
N ALA A 32 12.43 -17.05 -8.24
CA ALA A 32 11.61 -15.85 -8.23
C ALA A 32 11.35 -15.32 -9.65
N ILE A 33 12.37 -15.32 -10.52
CA ILE A 33 12.22 -14.92 -11.93
C ILE A 33 11.28 -15.87 -12.67
N SER A 34 11.39 -17.18 -12.45
CA SER A 34 10.48 -18.15 -13.07
C SER A 34 9.02 -17.90 -12.63
N ILE A 35 8.78 -17.69 -11.34
CA ILE A 35 7.44 -17.38 -10.82
C ILE A 35 6.90 -16.09 -11.44
N PHE A 36 7.72 -15.05 -11.54
CA PHE A 36 7.36 -13.79 -12.18
C PHE A 36 6.88 -13.99 -13.62
N LEU A 37 7.62 -14.76 -14.42
CA LEU A 37 7.25 -15.04 -15.82
C LEU A 37 5.96 -15.86 -15.91
N HIS A 38 5.81 -16.88 -15.06
CA HIS A 38 4.58 -17.67 -15.02
C HIS A 38 3.36 -16.82 -14.66
N GLN A 39 3.49 -15.92 -13.69
CA GLN A 39 2.40 -15.04 -13.27
C GLN A 39 2.03 -14.04 -14.37
N ALA A 40 3.04 -13.45 -15.03
CA ALA A 40 2.82 -12.51 -16.13
C ALA A 40 2.06 -13.17 -17.31
N VAL A 41 2.40 -14.42 -17.63
CA VAL A 41 1.70 -15.18 -18.67
C VAL A 41 0.30 -15.58 -18.22
N ARG A 42 0.12 -15.98 -16.95
CA ARG A 42 -1.16 -16.42 -16.39
C ARG A 42 -2.20 -15.29 -16.38
N ASP A 43 -1.80 -14.12 -15.90
CA ASP A 43 -2.72 -12.99 -15.71
C ASP A 43 -2.78 -12.07 -16.95
N GLN A 44 -1.95 -12.32 -17.96
CA GLN A 44 -1.78 -11.46 -19.14
C GLN A 44 -1.51 -10.00 -18.76
N SER A 45 -0.92 -9.78 -17.58
CA SER A 45 -0.66 -8.48 -17.00
C SER A 45 0.65 -8.50 -16.22
N MET A 46 1.24 -7.32 -15.98
CA MET A 46 2.37 -7.23 -15.07
C MET A 46 1.92 -7.62 -13.65
N PRO A 47 2.68 -8.46 -12.92
CA PRO A 47 2.30 -8.90 -11.58
C PRO A 47 2.31 -7.76 -10.54
N PHE A 48 2.89 -6.61 -10.89
CA PHE A 48 2.77 -5.37 -10.15
C PHE A 48 2.30 -4.25 -11.06
N THR A 49 1.46 -3.36 -10.54
CA THR A 49 1.07 -2.13 -11.24
C THR A 49 2.25 -1.14 -11.19
N PRO A 50 2.84 -0.77 -12.33
CA PRO A 50 3.90 0.23 -12.35
C PRO A 50 3.32 1.54 -11.82
N SER A 51 3.82 1.97 -10.67
CA SER A 51 3.44 3.23 -10.02
C SER A 51 4.71 3.99 -9.69
N LEU A 52 4.68 5.30 -9.91
CA LEU A 52 5.74 6.19 -9.42
C LEU A 52 5.52 6.38 -7.92
N ARG A 53 5.81 5.34 -7.11
CA ARG A 53 5.80 5.49 -5.65
C ARG A 53 6.95 6.41 -5.28
N THR A 54 6.64 7.69 -5.06
CA THR A 54 7.47 8.52 -4.20
C THR A 54 7.36 7.92 -2.80
N VAL A 55 8.50 7.74 -2.13
CA VAL A 55 8.63 7.05 -0.84
C VAL A 55 7.72 7.64 0.26
N ASP A 56 7.11 8.80 0.02
CA ASP A 56 6.21 9.50 0.94
C ASP A 56 4.75 9.00 1.00
N GLN A 57 4.28 8.13 0.09
CA GLN A 57 2.82 7.83 0.00
C GLN A 57 2.38 6.51 0.67
N ASP A 58 3.32 5.68 1.14
CA ASP A 58 3.01 4.54 2.01
C ASP A 58 3.10 4.95 3.50
N GLY A 59 3.01 6.25 3.80
CA GLY A 59 2.41 6.66 5.05
C GLY A 59 1.00 6.08 5.05
N ILE A 60 0.80 5.03 5.84
CA ILE A 60 -0.45 4.71 6.54
C ILE A 60 -0.93 5.96 7.28
N ALA A 61 -1.27 7.01 6.52
CA ALA A 61 -2.16 8.06 6.92
C ALA A 61 -3.51 7.37 6.99
N SER A 62 -3.67 6.67 8.11
CA SER A 62 -4.93 6.38 8.73
C SER A 62 -5.79 7.60 8.45
N LYS A 63 -6.74 7.49 7.52
CA LYS A 63 -7.83 8.45 7.37
C LYS A 63 -8.76 8.28 8.57
N LEU A 64 -8.21 8.18 9.77
CA LEU A 64 -8.96 8.28 10.98
C LEU A 64 -9.32 9.76 11.07
N PRO A 65 -10.61 10.10 11.17
CA PRO A 65 -11.01 11.47 11.42
C PRO A 65 -10.28 11.94 12.67
N VAL A 66 -9.78 13.18 12.65
CA VAL A 66 -9.19 13.82 13.83
C VAL A 66 -10.23 13.73 14.93
N VAL A 67 -9.98 12.87 15.93
CA VAL A 67 -10.86 12.74 17.10
C VAL A 67 -11.00 14.14 17.68
N GLY A 68 -12.23 14.59 17.82
CA GLY A 68 -12.61 16.00 17.99
C GLY A 68 -11.71 16.78 18.93
N ARG A 69 -11.44 18.03 18.56
CA ARG A 69 -10.75 18.97 19.46
C ARG A 69 -11.58 19.09 20.73
N PHE A 70 -10.96 18.91 21.89
CA PHE A 70 -11.63 19.18 23.17
C PHE A 70 -11.63 20.69 23.43
N ASP A 71 -12.76 21.22 23.87
CA ASP A 71 -12.80 22.57 24.43
C ASP A 71 -12.11 22.59 25.82
N LEU A 72 -11.87 23.79 26.36
CA LEU A 72 -11.28 23.98 27.69
C LEU A 72 -12.19 23.47 28.84
N SER A 73 -13.42 23.07 28.51
CA SER A 73 -14.44 22.56 29.43
C SER A 73 -14.53 21.03 29.41
N GLY A 74 -13.74 20.36 28.56
CA GLY A 74 -13.70 18.91 28.41
C GLY A 74 -14.74 18.32 27.45
N ASN A 75 -15.45 19.14 26.69
CA ASN A 75 -16.42 18.70 25.69
C ASN A 75 -15.74 18.44 24.35
N THR A 76 -16.13 17.34 23.69
CA THR A 76 -15.69 17.04 22.32
C THR A 76 -16.39 17.98 21.35
N ILE A 77 -15.65 18.85 20.68
CA ILE A 77 -16.18 19.67 19.59
C ILE A 77 -16.25 18.80 18.34
N LEU A 78 -17.47 18.48 17.89
CA LEU A 78 -17.66 17.84 16.59
C LEU A 78 -17.28 18.83 15.47
N PRO A 79 -16.61 18.36 14.39
CA PRO A 79 -16.38 19.18 13.21
C PRO A 79 -17.72 19.66 12.63
N SER A 80 -17.77 20.90 12.15
CA SER A 80 -18.98 21.49 11.55
C SER A 80 -19.45 20.77 10.28
N GLU A 81 -18.66 19.87 9.70
CA GLU A 81 -19.11 19.00 8.59
C GLU A 81 -19.98 17.81 9.06
N LEU A 82 -19.95 17.49 10.36
CA LEU A 82 -20.81 16.47 10.99
C LEU A 82 -22.04 17.07 11.65
N ASP A 83 -22.20 18.39 11.59
CA ASP A 83 -23.34 19.10 12.13
C ASP A 83 -24.59 18.74 11.30
N ASN A 84 -25.50 17.98 11.89
CA ASN A 84 -26.71 17.53 11.22
C ASN A 84 -27.81 18.57 11.44
N PRO A 85 -28.30 19.26 10.41
CA PRO A 85 -29.34 20.28 10.56
C PRO A 85 -30.69 19.71 11.05
N GLU A 86 -30.86 18.38 11.06
CA GLU A 86 -32.02 17.73 11.66
C GLU A 86 -31.94 17.65 13.20
N ASP A 87 -30.76 17.80 13.79
CA ASP A 87 -30.59 17.77 15.25
C ASP A 87 -31.18 19.05 15.90
N ASP A 88 -31.14 20.18 15.18
CA ASP A 88 -31.76 21.46 15.58
C ASP A 88 -33.30 21.41 15.69
N VAL A 89 -33.94 20.40 15.09
CA VAL A 89 -35.41 20.25 15.11
C VAL A 89 -35.91 19.96 16.52
N TYR A 90 -35.10 19.32 17.37
CA TYR A 90 -35.47 19.00 18.75
C TYR A 90 -35.34 20.20 19.69
N GLU A 91 -34.44 21.14 19.41
CA GLU A 91 -34.26 22.38 20.18
C GLU A 91 -35.44 23.34 20.01
N GLN A 92 -36.20 23.23 18.91
CA GLN A 92 -37.41 24.02 18.66
C GLN A 92 -38.65 23.54 19.46
N LEU A 93 -38.55 22.40 20.14
CA LEU A 93 -39.64 21.79 20.91
C LEU A 93 -39.53 22.01 22.44
N LEU A 94 -38.50 22.73 22.91
CA LEU A 94 -38.35 23.20 24.29
C LEU A 94 -38.77 24.67 24.45
#